data_AF-A0A2T6KEW2-F1
#
_entry.id   AF-A0A2T6KEW2-F1
#
_cell.length_a   1.000
_cell.length_b   1.000
_cell.length_c   1.000
_cell.angle_alpha   90.00
_cell.angle_beta   90.00
_cell.angle_gamma   90.00
#
_symmetry.space_group_name_H-M   'P 1'
#
loop_
_entity.id
_entity.type
_entity.pdbx_description
1 polymer ?
#
loop_
_entity_poly.entity_id
_entity_poly.type
_entity_poly.pdbx_seq_one_letter_code
_entity_poly.pdbx_strand_id
1 'polypeptide(L)'
;MPGTVVRTTVLEVDASVQDARISNILFNVRQLNTSDMKSTFCIMELEEKDAHGHPRSVMQCSQIVMLDFFARREGMPGLIRWPPVSINTMEKVCEPMMDRAEMPAV
;
A
#
# COMPACT_ATOMS: atom_id res chain seq x y z
N MET A 1 -8.72 -9.76 16.10
CA MET A 1 -7.31 -9.33 16.21
C MET A 1 -6.45 -10.50 15.73
N PRO A 2 -5.42 -10.29 14.91
CA PRO A 2 -4.52 -11.38 14.51
C PRO A 2 -3.94 -12.05 15.77
N GLY A 3 -3.75 -13.37 15.71
CA GLY A 3 -3.13 -14.15 16.80
C GLY A 3 -1.65 -13.82 16.99
N THR A 4 -0.93 -14.67 17.72
CA THR A 4 0.52 -14.51 17.94
C THR A 4 1.27 -14.50 16.60
N VAL A 5 2.01 -13.42 16.34
CA VAL A 5 2.84 -13.27 15.14
C VAL A 5 4.18 -13.97 15.37
N VAL A 6 4.51 -14.92 14.49
CA VAL A 6 5.77 -15.67 14.55
C VAL A 6 6.84 -14.98 13.71
N ARG A 7 6.46 -14.44 12.56
CA ARG A 7 7.37 -13.76 11.63
C ARG A 7 6.68 -12.60 10.95
N THR A 8 7.44 -11.53 10.69
CA THR A 8 6.98 -10.39 9.90
C THR A 8 8.00 -10.07 8.82
N THR A 9 7.52 -9.97 7.58
CA THR A 9 8.29 -9.48 6.44
C THR A 9 7.74 -8.11 6.07
N VAL A 10 8.62 -7.11 5.98
CA VAL A 10 8.24 -5.74 5.61
C VAL A 10 8.74 -5.45 4.20
N LEU A 11 7.84 -4.97 3.34
CA LEU A 11 8.17 -4.47 2.02
C LEU A 11 7.79 -3.00 1.95
N GLU A 12 8.77 -2.14 1.65
CA GLU A 12 8.59 -0.70 1.52
C GLU A 12 8.72 -0.30 0.06
N VAL A 13 7.75 0.47 -0.42
CA VAL A 13 7.72 1.01 -1.78
C VAL A 13 7.61 2.52 -1.67
N ASP A 14 8.61 3.21 -2.19
CA ASP A 14 8.70 4.66 -2.17
C ASP A 14 8.74 5.19 -3.60
N ALA A 15 7.78 6.04 -3.94
CA ALA A 15 7.66 6.64 -5.27
C ALA A 15 8.44 7.96 -5.42
N SER A 16 9.18 8.41 -4.39
CA SER A 16 10.06 9.58 -4.48
C SER A 16 11.39 9.30 -5.22
N VAL A 17 11.64 8.05 -5.62
CA VAL A 17 12.80 7.69 -6.44
C VAL A 17 12.61 8.12 -7.90
N GLN A 18 13.69 8.54 -8.57
CA GLN A 18 13.65 9.22 -9.88
C GLN A 18 12.83 8.51 -10.97
N ASP A 19 12.81 7.18 -11.01
CA ASP A 19 12.13 6.39 -12.04
C ASP A 19 10.76 5.84 -11.61
N ALA A 20 10.31 6.13 -10.39
CA ALA A 20 9.01 5.67 -9.94
C ALA A 20 7.88 6.53 -10.51
N ARG A 21 6.87 5.89 -11.08
CA ARG A 21 5.68 6.55 -11.63
C ARG A 21 4.44 6.10 -10.88
N ILE A 22 3.70 7.07 -10.34
CA ILE A 22 2.40 6.82 -9.73
C ILE A 22 1.37 6.68 -10.85
N SER A 23 1.12 5.44 -11.25
CA SER A 23 0.09 5.02 -12.20
C SER A 23 -1.09 4.48 -11.39
N ASN A 24 -2.32 4.89 -11.73
CA ASN A 24 -3.58 4.64 -11.00
C ASN A 24 -3.98 5.75 -10.01
N ILE A 25 -4.32 6.92 -10.56
CA ILE A 25 -4.97 7.99 -9.80
C ILE A 25 -6.49 7.81 -10.03
N LEU A 26 -7.20 7.29 -9.05
CA LEU A 26 -8.68 7.27 -9.02
C LEU A 26 -9.30 8.68 -8.97
N PHE A 27 -8.47 9.71 -8.86
CA PHE A 27 -8.84 11.13 -8.84
C PHE A 27 -8.54 11.78 -10.18
N ASN A 28 -9.59 12.34 -10.78
CA ASN A 28 -9.52 13.04 -12.06
C ASN A 28 -8.65 14.31 -11.92
N VAL A 29 -7.77 14.55 -12.90
CA VAL A 29 -6.66 15.54 -12.95
C VAL A 29 -7.11 17.02 -12.82
N ARG A 30 -8.40 17.29 -12.56
CA ARG A 30 -8.96 18.65 -12.56
C ARG A 30 -8.79 19.42 -11.25
N GLN A 31 -8.50 18.76 -10.13
CA GLN A 31 -8.51 19.43 -8.81
C GLN A 31 -7.32 19.05 -7.90
N LEU A 32 -6.51 18.06 -8.27
CA LEU A 32 -5.60 17.38 -7.35
C LEU A 32 -4.41 16.76 -8.11
N ASN A 33 -3.20 16.99 -7.61
CA ASN A 33 -1.99 16.30 -8.08
C ASN A 33 -1.46 15.38 -6.99
N THR A 34 -0.98 14.20 -7.38
CA THR A 34 -0.26 13.31 -6.46
C THR A 34 1.23 13.59 -6.60
N SER A 35 1.85 14.02 -5.50
CA SER A 35 3.26 14.45 -5.52
C SER A 35 4.20 13.36 -5.03
N ASP A 36 3.77 12.57 -4.04
CA ASP A 36 4.56 11.49 -3.46
C ASP A 36 3.65 10.33 -3.05
N MET A 37 4.18 9.12 -3.02
CA MET A 37 3.48 7.95 -2.47
C MET A 37 4.48 7.06 -1.73
N LYS A 38 4.11 6.64 -0.52
CA LYS A 38 4.80 5.59 0.24
C LYS A 38 3.81 4.49 0.57
N SER A 39 4.21 3.24 0.34
CA SER A 39 3.43 2.06 0.68
C SER A 39 4.28 1.11 1.50
N THR A 40 3.76 0.65 2.62
CA THR A 40 4.42 -0.30 3.51
C THR A 40 3.53 -1.53 3.64
N PHE A 41 4.04 -2.68 3.25
CA PHE A 41 3.36 -3.97 3.35
C PHE A 41 4.01 -4.78 4.46
N CYS A 42 3.25 -5.08 5.50
CA CYS A 42 3.63 -5.96 6.59
C CYS A 42 2.95 -7.31 6.39
N ILE A 43 3.72 -8.30 5.95
CA ILE A 43 3.26 -9.67 5.77
C ILE A 43 3.61 -10.43 7.05
N MET A 44 2.59 -10.87 7.79
CA MET A 44 2.72 -11.54 9.08
C MET A 44 2.31 -13.00 8.96
N GLU A 45 3.18 -13.89 9.41
CA GLU A 45 2.88 -15.31 9.61
C GLU A 45 2.48 -15.51 11.06
N LEU A 46 1.32 -16.14 11.27
CA LEU A 46 0.75 -16.39 12.58
C LEU A 46 1.05 -17.83 13.04
N GLU A 47 1.02 -18.03 14.35
CA GLU A 47 1.15 -19.37 14.96
C GLU A 47 -0.07 -20.26 14.67
N GLU A 48 -1.24 -19.63 14.49
CA GLU A 48 -2.48 -20.28 14.10
C GLU A 48 -2.36 -20.94 12.72
N LYS A 49 -3.00 -22.09 12.55
CA LYS A 49 -3.12 -22.77 11.26
C LYS A 49 -4.46 -22.47 10.62
N ASP A 50 -4.48 -22.41 9.28
CA ASP A 50 -5.70 -22.35 8.49
C ASP A 50 -6.45 -23.70 8.46
N ALA A 51 -7.58 -23.74 7.74
CA ALA A 51 -8.39 -24.94 7.57
C ALA A 51 -7.66 -26.09 6.84
N HIS A 52 -6.53 -25.81 6.19
CA HIS A 52 -5.70 -26.77 5.46
C HIS A 52 -4.44 -27.18 6.24
N GLY A 53 -4.25 -26.67 7.46
CA GLY A 53 -3.12 -26.99 8.33
C GLY A 53 -1.85 -26.18 8.02
N HIS A 54 -1.92 -25.16 7.15
CA HIS A 54 -0.81 -24.26 6.85
C HIS A 54 -0.79 -23.07 7.82
N PRO A 55 0.36 -22.44 8.08
CA PRO A 55 0.43 -21.23 8.89
C PRO A 55 -0.44 -20.12 8.30
N ARG A 56 -1.36 -19.60 9.11
CA ARG A 56 -2.24 -18.50 8.73
C ARG A 56 -1.40 -17.25 8.47
N SER A 57 -1.65 -16.58 7.35
CA SER A 57 -0.90 -15.39 6.95
C SER A 57 -1.82 -14.19 6.78
N VAL A 58 -1.44 -13.05 7.37
CA VAL A 58 -2.16 -11.78 7.28
C VAL A 58 -1.23 -10.72 6.71
N MET A 59 -1.71 -9.94 5.75
CA MET A 59 -0.99 -8.78 5.24
C MET A 59 -1.69 -7.51 5.67
N GLN A 60 -0.97 -6.62 6.34
CA GLN A 60 -1.38 -5.25 6.56
C GLN A 60 -0.65 -4.35 5.56
N CYS A 61 -1.39 -3.52 4.85
CA CYS A 61 -0.85 -2.54 3.94
C CYS A 61 -1.20 -1.15 4.44
N SER A 62 -0.19 -0.30 4.60
CA SER A 62 -0.35 1.13 4.83
C SER A 62 0.09 1.89 3.58
N GLN A 63 -0.77 2.75 3.08
CA GLN A 63 -0.51 3.60 1.94
C GLN A 63 -0.69 5.06 2.34
N ILE A 64 0.33 5.85 2.10
CA ILE A 64 0.34 7.30 2.30
C ILE A 64 0.56 7.92 0.94
N VAL A 65 -0.41 8.69 0.47
CA VAL A 65 -0.35 9.41 -0.80
C VAL A 65 -0.33 10.88 -0.46
N MET A 66 0.67 11.65 -0.91
CA MET A 66 0.68 13.09 -0.71
C MET A 66 -0.12 13.75 -1.82
N LEU A 67 -1.23 14.38 -1.45
CA LEU A 67 -2.09 15.12 -2.36
C LEU A 67 -1.83 16.62 -2.22
N ASP A 68 -1.43 17.24 -3.33
CA ASP A 68 -1.30 18.68 -3.47
C ASP A 68 -2.58 19.24 -4.12
N PHE A 69 -3.27 20.12 -3.38
CA PHE A 69 -4.48 20.83 -3.79
C PHE A 69 -4.15 22.26 -4.26
N PHE A 70 -5.15 23.16 -4.27
CA PHE A 70 -5.01 24.59 -4.53
C PHE A 70 -4.01 25.28 -3.59
N ALA A 71 -3.52 26.45 -4.02
CA ALA A 71 -2.75 27.34 -3.17
C ALA A 71 -3.53 27.69 -1.90
N ARG A 72 -2.81 27.82 -0.79
CA ARG A 72 -3.40 28.24 0.48
C ARG A 72 -4.05 29.62 0.31
N ARG A 73 -5.23 29.79 0.90
CA ARG A 73 -5.87 31.12 0.99
C ARG A 73 -5.07 31.98 1.99
N GLU A 74 -5.16 33.31 1.83
CA GLU A 74 -4.57 34.31 2.74
C GLU A 74 -3.04 34.50 2.68
N GLY A 75 -2.42 34.41 1.50
CA GLY A 75 -1.03 34.84 1.30
C GLY A 75 0.04 33.93 1.91
N MET A 76 -0.35 32.78 2.45
CA MET A 76 0.56 31.76 2.94
C MET A 76 1.22 31.02 1.76
N PRO A 77 2.56 30.87 1.73
CA PRO A 77 3.24 30.21 0.63
C PRO A 77 2.93 28.70 0.59
N GLY A 78 2.79 28.15 -0.62
CA GLY A 78 2.66 26.72 -0.88
C GLY A 78 1.23 26.22 -1.16
N LEU A 79 1.15 24.95 -1.55
CA LEU A 79 -0.11 24.24 -1.80
C LEU A 79 -0.70 23.68 -0.51
N ILE A 80 -2.01 23.48 -0.48
CA ILE A 80 -2.66 22.70 0.58
C ILE A 80 -2.24 21.24 0.39
N ARG A 81 -1.62 20.66 1.41
CA ARG A 81 -1.17 19.27 1.43
C ARG A 81 -2.07 18.46 2.34
N TRP A 82 -2.59 17.35 1.84
CA TRP A 82 -3.33 16.38 2.63
C TRP A 82 -2.69 15.00 2.43
N PRO A 83 -2.27 14.31 3.50
CA PRO A 83 -1.78 12.95 3.41
C PRO A 83 -2.89 11.95 3.79
N PRO A 84 -3.80 11.56 2.88
CA PRO A 84 -4.68 10.43 3.16
C PRO A 84 -3.84 9.19 3.48
N VAL A 85 -4.17 8.58 4.61
CA VAL A 85 -3.59 7.30 5.04
C VAL A 85 -4.66 6.23 4.84
N SER A 86 -4.35 5.24 4.02
CA SER A 86 -5.19 4.05 3.83
C SER A 86 -4.53 2.87 4.52
N ILE A 87 -5.28 2.17 5.37
CA ILE A 87 -4.81 0.96 6.04
C ILE A 87 -5.76 -0.18 5.69
N ASN A 88 -5.24 -1.18 5.00
CA ASN A 88 -6.01 -2.35 4.60
C ASN A 88 -5.40 -3.59 5.23
N THR A 89 -6.26 -4.50 5.68
CA THR A 89 -5.86 -5.82 6.16
C THR A 89 -6.43 -6.86 5.21
N MET A 90 -5.57 -7.77 4.75
CA MET A 90 -5.94 -8.91 3.91
C MET A 90 -5.48 -10.20 4.58
N GLU A 91 -6.23 -11.26 4.39
CA GLU A 91 -5.90 -12.60 4.88
C GLU A 91 -5.65 -13.51 3.68
N LYS A 92 -4.63 -14.37 3.77
CA LYS A 92 -4.38 -15.39 2.75
C LYS A 92 -5.45 -16.48 2.89
N VAL A 93 -6.30 -16.63 1.86
CA VAL A 93 -7.43 -17.59 1.86
C VAL A 93 -7.13 -18.90 1.14
N CYS A 94 -6.15 -18.93 0.25
CA CYS A 94 -5.75 -20.14 -0.48
C CYS A 94 -4.31 -20.04 -1.00
N GLU A 95 -3.72 -21.17 -1.36
CA GLU A 95 -2.47 -21.21 -2.12
C GLU A 95 -2.71 -20.75 -3.57
N PRO A 96 -1.73 -20.04 -4.18
CA PRO A 96 -1.84 -19.64 -5.57
C PRO A 96 -1.89 -20.88 -6.48
N MET A 97 -2.90 -20.96 -7.33
CA MET A 97 -2.94 -21.97 -8.39
C MET A 97 -1.82 -21.64 -9.41
N MET A 98 -1.01 -22.63 -9.80
CA MET A 98 0.17 -22.48 -10.67
C MET A 98 -0.08 -21.84 -12.05
N ASP A 99 -1.34 -21.61 -12.43
CA ASP A 99 -1.77 -21.03 -13.71
C ASP A 99 -1.35 -19.55 -13.90
N ARG A 100 -1.19 -18.76 -12.82
CA ARG A 100 -1.10 -17.28 -12.94
C ARG A 100 0.19 -16.61 -12.48
N ALA A 101 1.31 -17.34 -12.46
CA ALA A 101 2.61 -16.73 -12.16
C ALA A 101 3.35 -16.24 -13.42
N GLU A 102 2.64 -15.77 -14.45
CA GLU A 102 3.28 -15.04 -15.54
C GLU A 102 3.58 -13.60 -15.07
N MET A 103 4.83 -13.39 -14.66
CA MET A 103 5.37 -12.04 -14.49
C MET A 103 5.38 -11.35 -15.86
N PRO A 104 4.81 -10.15 -16.02
CA PRO A 104 4.92 -9.43 -17.27
C PRO A 104 6.40 -9.17 -17.55
N ALA A 105 6.86 -9.59 -18.75
CA ALA A 105 8.21 -9.30 -19.21
C ALA A 105 8.40 -7.78 -19.28
N VAL A 106 9.47 -7.30 -18.67
CA VAL A 106 9.93 -5.90 -18.69
C VAL A 106 10.33 -5.49 -20.11
#